data_AF-A0A844IBB0-F1
#
_entry.id   AF-A0A844IBB0-F1
#
_cell.length_a   1.000
_cell.length_b   1.000
_cell.length_c   1.000
_cell.angle_alpha   90.00
_cell.angle_beta   90.00
_cell.angle_gamma   90.00
#
_symmetry.space_group_name_H-M   'P 1'
#
loop_
_entity.id
_entity.type
_entity.pdbx_description
1 polymer ?
#
loop_
_entity_poly.entity_id
_entity_poly.type
_entity_poly.pdbx_seq_one_letter_code
_entity_poly.pdbx_strand_id
1 'polypeptide(L)' 'MNYREVAKKLSKLGCEEIPRRGGGSHRKWFNPITQQATVIPDWSGRDLKLGTLRAAIKQLGIEWSDFEEV' A
#
# COMPACT_ATOMS: atom_id res chain seq x y z
N MET A 1 4.63 -2.53 11.07
CA MET A 1 4.38 -1.44 10.11
C MET A 1 2.88 -1.21 9.98
N ASN A 2 2.42 -0.05 10.43
CA ASN A 2 1.02 0.33 10.35
C ASN A 2 0.69 0.94 8.98
N TYR A 3 -0.61 1.15 8.70
CA TYR A 3 -1.06 1.71 7.43
C TYR A 3 -0.38 3.03 7.06
N ARG A 4 -0.18 3.95 8.03
CA ARG A 4 0.38 5.28 7.76
C ARG A 4 1.83 5.20 7.28
N GLU A 5 2.60 4.27 7.82
CA GLU A 5 3.98 4.03 7.40
C GLU A 5 4.02 3.44 5.98
N VAL A 6 3.15 2.47 5.69
CA VAL A 6 3.03 1.89 4.35
C VAL A 6 2.62 2.95 3.33
N ALA A 7 1.61 3.76 3.64
CA ALA A 7 1.15 4.84 2.76
C ALA A 7 2.28 5.83 2.43
N LYS A 8 3.08 6.23 3.42
CA LYS A 8 4.23 7.11 3.20
C LYS A 8 5.27 6.49 2.27
N LYS A 9 5.61 5.22 2.48
CA LYS A 9 6.56 4.50 1.60
C LYS A 9 6.01 4.38 0.18
N LEU A 10 4.75 4.01 0.01
CA LEU A 10 4.09 3.91 -1.29
C LEU A 10 4.07 5.25 -2.04
N SER A 11 3.76 6.36 -1.36
CA SER A 11 3.83 7.69 -1.99
C SER A 11 5.24 8.06 -2.44
N LYS A 12 6.28 7.72 -1.66
CA LYS A 12 7.68 7.94 -2.07
C LYS A 12 8.08 7.09 -3.28
N LEU A 13 7.50 5.90 -3.42
CA LEU A 13 7.66 5.02 -4.59
C LEU A 13 6.82 5.44 -5.80
N GLY A 14 6.14 6.59 -5.74
CA GLY A 14 5.31 7.10 -6.83
C GLY A 14 3.95 6.41 -6.97
N CYS A 15 3.53 5.61 -5.99
CA CYS A 15 2.17 5.08 -5.95
C CYS A 15 1.19 6.15 -5.41
N GLU A 16 -0.05 6.04 -5.85
CA GLU A 16 -1.10 7.01 -5.55
C GLU A 16 -2.28 6.34 -4.83
N GLU A 17 -2.76 6.96 -3.75
CA GLU A 17 -3.98 6.53 -3.09
C GLU A 17 -5.20 7.03 -3.89
N ILE A 18 -6.09 6.12 -4.28
CA ILE A 18 -7.33 6.48 -4.97
C ILE A 18 -8.35 6.99 -3.93
N PRO A 19 -8.94 8.19 -4.14
CA PRO A 19 -9.93 8.75 -3.23
C PRO A 19 -11.08 7.80 -2.92
N ARG A 20 -11.44 7.73 -1.64
CA ARG A 20 -12.51 6.85 -1.16
C ARG A 20 -13.87 7.36 -1.62
N ARG A 21 -14.72 6.44 -2.08
CA ARG A 21 -16.15 6.69 -2.34
C ARG A 21 -17.07 6.19 -1.22
N GLY A 22 -16.53 5.55 -0.18
CA GLY A 22 -17.32 4.99 0.92
C GLY A 22 -16.55 4.93 2.24
N GLY A 23 -17.27 4.64 3.33
CA GLY A 23 -16.76 4.71 4.71
C GLY A 23 -15.83 3.57 5.15
N GLY A 24 -15.52 2.60 4.29
CA GLY A 24 -14.67 1.46 4.62
C GLY A 24 -13.25 1.86 5.06
N SER A 25 -12.63 1.01 5.86
CA SER A 25 -11.23 1.14 6.28
C SER A 25 -10.24 0.70 5.19
N HIS A 26 -10.68 0.01 4.15
CA HIS A 26 -9.81 -0.37 3.05
C HIS A 26 -9.44 0.85 2.19
N ARG A 27 -8.20 0.85 1.70
CA ARG A 27 -7.57 1.95 0.98
C ARG A 27 -7.04 1.42 -0.34
N LYS A 28 -7.41 2.03 -1.45
CA LYS A 28 -6.99 1.59 -2.78
C LYS A 28 -5.74 2.35 -3.19
N TRP A 29 -4.75 1.62 -3.69
CA TRP A 29 -3.50 2.17 -4.17
C TRP A 29 -3.29 1.77 -5.64
N PHE A 30 -2.74 2.69 -6.41
CA PHE A 30 -2.42 2.51 -7.82
C PHE A 30 -0.95 2.83 -8.04
N ASN A 31 -0.26 1.98 -8.80
CA ASN A 31 1.08 2.23 -9.28
C ASN A 31 1.01 2.64 -10.77
N PRO A 32 1.28 3.91 -11.12
CA PRO A 32 1.22 4.37 -12.50
C PRO A 32 2.33 3.78 -13.38
N ILE A 33 3.45 3.33 -12.80
CA ILE A 33 4.58 2.74 -13.54
C ILE A 33 4.22 1.35 -14.05
N THR A 34 3.63 0.52 -13.18
CA THR A 34 3.27 -0.87 -13.50
C THR A 34 1.82 -1.02 -13.98
N GLN A 35 1.01 0.05 -13.87
CA GLN A 35 -0.43 0.07 -14.10
C GLN A 35 -1.20 -0.94 -13.23
N GLN A 36 -0.66 -1.28 -12.05
CA GLN A 36 -1.28 -2.23 -11.13
C GLN A 36 -1.92 -1.52 -9.94
N ALA A 37 -2.87 -2.20 -9.30
CA ALA A 37 -3.58 -1.67 -8.14
C ALA A 37 -3.71 -2.73 -7.05
N THR A 38 -3.73 -2.26 -5.80
CA THR A 38 -3.99 -3.11 -4.63
C THR A 38 -4.95 -2.43 -3.65
N VAL A 39 -5.42 -3.19 -2.68
CA VAL A 39 -6.23 -2.70 -1.57
C VAL A 39 -5.53 -3.06 -0.26
N ILE A 40 -5.25 -2.05 0.56
CA ILE A 40 -4.59 -2.21 1.86
C ILE A 40 -5.59 -1.85 2.96
N PRO A 41 -5.80 -2.71 3.97
CA PRO A 41 -6.67 -2.37 5.09
C PRO A 41 -6.03 -1.29 5.99
N ASP A 42 -6.81 -0.32 6.45
CA ASP A 42 -6.39 0.64 7.49
C ASP A 42 -6.94 0.19 8.85
N TRP A 43 -6.15 -0.57 9.62
CA TRP A 43 -6.53 -1.07 10.94
C TRP A 43 -6.39 -0.03 12.07
N SER A 44 -6.46 1.27 11.72
CA SER A 44 -6.54 2.37 12.68
C SER A 44 -5.37 2.39 13.67
N GLY A 45 -4.16 2.26 13.13
CA GLY A 45 -2.90 2.33 13.90
C GLY A 45 -2.30 0.98 14.29
N ARG A 46 -3.03 -0.13 14.13
CA ARG A 46 -2.43 -1.47 14.28
C ARG A 46 -1.55 -1.83 13.10
N ASP A 47 -0.56 -2.65 13.39
CA ASP A 47 0.35 -3.21 12.41
C ASP A 47 -0.34 -4.15 11.44
N LEU A 48 0.01 -4.03 10.17
CA LEU A 48 -0.39 -4.97 9.14
C LEU A 48 0.40 -6.27 9.29
N LYS A 49 -0.27 -7.40 9.08
CA LYS A 49 0.41 -8.69 9.00
C LYS A 49 1.39 -8.66 7.82
N LEU A 50 2.61 -9.15 8.04
CA LEU A 50 3.67 -9.13 7.02
C LEU A 50 3.25 -9.78 5.70
N GLY A 51 2.53 -10.91 5.77
CA GLY A 51 2.01 -11.58 4.57
C GLY A 51 1.01 -10.72 3.78
N THR A 52 0.14 -9.96 4.47
CA THR A 52 -0.79 -9.02 3.83
C THR A 52 -0.04 -7.89 3.15
N LEU A 53 0.97 -7.33 3.83
CA LEU A 53 1.78 -6.26 3.29
C LEU A 53 2.56 -6.73 2.06
N ARG A 54 3.29 -7.85 2.14
CA ARG A 54 4.03 -8.43 1.01
C ARG A 54 3.15 -8.73 -0.19
N ALA A 55 1.96 -9.29 0.04
CA ALA A 55 1.01 -9.55 -1.04
C ALA A 55 0.57 -8.25 -1.73
N ALA A 56 0.28 -7.18 -0.98
CA ALA A 56 -0.11 -5.89 -1.53
C ALA A 56 1.02 -5.21 -2.31
N ILE A 57 2.25 -5.23 -1.80
CA ILE A 57 3.43 -4.67 -2.49
C ILE A 57 3.70 -5.43 -3.80
N LYS A 58 3.64 -6.77 -3.77
CA LYS A 58 3.76 -7.60 -4.96
C LYS A 58 2.65 -7.32 -5.99
N GLN A 59 1.43 -7.09 -5.54
CA GLN A 59 0.29 -6.70 -6.41
C GLN A 59 0.45 -5.32 -7.04
N LEU A 60 1.30 -4.45 -6.50
CA LEU A 60 1.66 -3.18 -7.13
C LEU A 60 2.84 -3.34 -8.10
N GLY A 61 3.38 -4.54 -8.26
CA GLY A 61 4.53 -4.82 -9.11
C GLY A 61 5.82 -4.21 -8.55
N ILE A 62 5.91 -4.09 -7.23
CA ILE A 62 7.08 -3.56 -6.52
C ILE A 62 7.80 -4.73 -5.87
N GLU A 63 9.13 -4.77 -6.02
CA GLU A 63 9.94 -5.75 -5.31
C GLU A 63 10.01 -5.42 -3.82
N TRP A 64 10.04 -6.46 -2.99
CA TRP A 64 10.01 -6.26 -1.53
C TRP A 64 11.23 -5.48 -1.02
N SER A 65 12.39 -5.67 -1.63
CA SER A 65 13.62 -4.93 -1.32
C SER A 65 13.46 -3.43 -1.54
N ASP A 66 12.91 -3.04 -2.69
CA ASP A 66 12.72 -1.63 -3.05
C ASP A 66 11.77 -0.95 -2.06
N PHE A 67 10.78 -1.69 -1.55
CA PHE A 67 9.89 -1.19 -0.51
C PHE A 67 10.56 -1.02 0.87
N GLU A 68 11.46 -1.93 1.23
CA GLU A 68 12.18 -1.86 2.51
C GLU A 68 13.15 -0.69 2.57
N GLU A 69 13.80 -0.35 1.46
CA GLU A 69 14.85 0.68 1.35
C GLU A 69 14.35 2.15 1.37
N VAL A 70 13.02 2.37 1.27
CA VAL A 70 12.36 3.69 1.24
C VAL A 70 12.22 4.37 2.59
#